data_AF-A0A4Y1ZZE8-F1
#
_entry.id   AF-A0A4Y1ZZE8-F1
#
_cell.length_a   1.000
_cell.length_b   1.000
_cell.length_c   1.000
_cell.angle_alpha   90.00
_cell.angle_beta   90.00
_cell.angle_gamma   90.00
#
_symmetry.space_group_name_H-M   'P 1'
#
loop_
_entity.id
_entity.type
_entity.pdbx_description
1 polymer ?
#
loop_
_entity_poly.entity_id
_entity_poly.type
_entity_poly.pdbx_seq_one_letter_code
_entity_poly.pdbx_strand_id
1 'polypeptide(L)'
;MDSHQIRFWDLKNRLLYNGCWRTRYNFELYRLYKDPQVTQIIRSNRLRWLGHVWRTPENNPTRLHTFKDPGGTRARGRPSTRWLDNTENDIKILKIKNWHRVALDRLSWKKRAVEAAKTCNRLLRS
;
A
#
# COMPACT_ATOMS: atom_id res chain seq x y z
N MET A 1 -14.04 -22.16 -10.21
CA MET A 1 -14.54 -20.80 -10.48
C MET A 1 -15.49 -20.92 -11.66
N ASP A 2 -16.78 -20.73 -11.46
CA ASP A 2 -17.79 -21.03 -12.49
C ASP A 2 -17.94 -19.89 -13.50
N SER A 3 -18.25 -20.28 -14.74
CA SER A 3 -18.49 -19.42 -15.91
C SER A 3 -19.51 -18.30 -15.63
N HIS A 4 -20.46 -18.53 -14.72
CA HIS A 4 -21.44 -17.54 -14.28
C HIS A 4 -20.85 -16.41 -13.44
N GLN A 5 -19.86 -16.69 -12.58
CA GLN A 5 -19.17 -15.64 -11.83
C GLN A 5 -18.33 -14.75 -12.74
N ILE A 6 -17.64 -15.33 -13.73
CA ILE A 6 -16.80 -14.58 -14.68
C ILE A 6 -17.67 -13.60 -15.49
N ARG A 7 -18.82 -14.06 -16.00
CA ARG A 7 -19.74 -13.22 -16.78
C ARG A 7 -20.40 -12.12 -15.95
N PHE A 8 -20.70 -12.39 -14.68
CA PHE A 8 -21.26 -11.38 -13.77
C PHE A 8 -20.24 -10.28 -13.41
N TRP A 9 -18.98 -10.65 -13.20
CA TRP A 9 -17.89 -9.70 -12.96
C TRP A 9 -17.57 -8.85 -14.21
N ASP A 10 -17.61 -9.45 -15.40
CA ASP A 10 -17.40 -8.72 -16.67
C ASP A 10 -18.50 -7.66 -16.92
N LEU A 11 -19.75 -7.99 -16.64
CA LEU A 11 -20.87 -7.05 -16.81
C LEU A 11 -20.82 -5.91 -15.79
N LYS A 12 -20.43 -6.21 -14.54
CA LYS A 12 -20.23 -5.20 -13.49
C LYS A 12 -19.10 -4.21 -13.76
N ASN A 13 -18.14 -4.56 -14.62
CA ASN A 13 -17.03 -3.69 -15.01
C ASN A 13 -17.28 -2.94 -16.33
N ARG A 14 -18.39 -3.20 -17.04
CA ARG A 14 -18.75 -2.51 -18.28
C ARG A 14 -19.70 -1.33 -18.05
N LEU A 15 -19.42 -0.21 -18.71
CA LEU A 15 -20.25 1.00 -18.76
C LEU A 15 -20.66 1.25 -20.21
N LEU A 16 -21.94 1.58 -20.43
CA LEU A 16 -22.44 2.08 -21.71
C LEU A 16 -22.16 3.60 -21.79
N TYR A 17 -21.41 4.01 -22.80
CA TYR A 17 -21.07 5.42 -23.04
C TYR A 17 -21.18 5.69 -24.55
N ASN A 18 -22.00 6.67 -24.93
CA ASN A 18 -22.28 7.01 -26.33
C ASN A 18 -22.65 5.80 -27.23
N GLY A 19 -23.48 4.90 -26.71
CA GLY A 19 -23.92 3.70 -27.44
C GLY A 19 -22.91 2.54 -27.49
N CYS A 20 -21.69 2.72 -26.97
CA CYS A 20 -20.65 1.70 -26.94
C CYS A 20 -20.35 1.23 -25.50
N TRP A 21 -20.10 -0.07 -25.34
CA TRP A 21 -19.67 -0.63 -24.07
C TRP A 21 -18.14 -0.48 -23.91
N ARG A 22 -17.70 0.07 -22.79
CA ARG A 22 -16.28 0.11 -22.40
C ARG A 22 -16.06 -0.41 -20.99
N THR A 23 -14.83 -0.81 -20.70
CA THR A 23 -14.39 -1.10 -19.33
C THR A 23 -14.37 0.21 -18.52
N ARG A 24 -14.84 0.13 -17.27
CA ARG A 24 -14.77 1.24 -16.31
C ARG A 24 -13.32 1.53 -15.92
N TYR A 25 -13.00 2.80 -15.69
CA TYR A 25 -11.74 3.19 -15.07
C TYR A 25 -11.77 2.93 -13.56
N ASN A 26 -10.59 2.78 -12.94
CA ASN A 26 -10.48 2.53 -11.50
C ASN A 26 -11.21 3.58 -10.63
N PHE A 27 -11.14 4.87 -10.99
CA PHE A 27 -11.83 5.92 -10.25
C PHE A 27 -13.36 5.79 -10.33
N GLU A 28 -13.90 5.26 -11.44
CA GLU A 28 -15.33 5.00 -11.61
C GLU A 28 -15.76 3.84 -10.73
N LEU A 29 -14.96 2.78 -10.67
CA LEU A 29 -15.20 1.62 -9.81
C LEU A 29 -15.16 2.01 -8.33
N TYR A 30 -14.17 2.79 -7.89
CA TYR A 30 -14.09 3.26 -6.51
C TYR A 30 -15.29 4.13 -6.12
N ARG A 31 -15.77 4.98 -7.04
CA ARG A 31 -16.97 5.79 -6.79
C ARG A 31 -18.25 4.96 -6.72
N LEU A 32 -18.37 3.94 -7.58
CA LEU A 32 -19.55 3.08 -7.67
C LEU A 32 -19.70 2.19 -6.44
N TYR A 33 -18.64 1.47 -6.06
CA TYR A 33 -18.67 0.50 -4.96
C TYR A 33 -18.37 1.12 -3.59
N LYS A 34 -17.83 2.35 -3.57
CA LYS A 34 -17.35 3.02 -2.35
C LYS A 34 -16.26 2.22 -1.62
N ASP A 35 -15.60 1.33 -2.34
CA ASP A 35 -14.49 0.52 -1.83
C ASP A 35 -13.22 1.34 -1.69
N PRO A 36 -12.35 1.00 -0.72
CA PRO A 36 -11.05 1.64 -0.59
C PRO A 36 -10.19 1.38 -1.83
N GLN A 37 -9.39 2.38 -2.20
CA GLN A 37 -8.46 2.23 -3.32
C GLN A 37 -7.44 1.13 -3.00
N VAL A 38 -7.08 0.32 -3.99
CA VAL A 38 -6.07 -0.75 -3.81
C VAL A 38 -4.76 -0.20 -3.25
N THR A 39 -4.39 1.01 -3.67
CA THR A 39 -3.20 1.70 -3.14
C THR A 39 -3.30 1.99 -1.64
N GLN A 40 -4.47 2.37 -1.12
CA GLN A 40 -4.70 2.59 0.31
C GLN A 40 -4.55 1.29 1.09
N ILE A 41 -5.11 0.20 0.57
CA ILE A 41 -5.02 -1.14 1.18
C ILE A 41 -3.56 -1.57 1.29
N ILE A 42 -2.82 -1.54 0.18
CA ILE A 42 -1.41 -1.92 0.13
C ILE A 42 -0.58 -1.08 1.10
N ARG A 43 -0.74 0.24 1.10
CA ARG A 43 -0.03 1.15 2.02
C ARG A 43 -0.33 0.82 3.48
N SER A 44 -1.60 0.66 3.83
CA SER A 44 -2.01 0.36 5.20
C SER A 44 -1.42 -0.97 5.70
N ASN A 45 -1.34 -1.97 4.82
CA ASN A 45 -0.75 -3.27 5.12
C ASN A 45 0.78 -3.19 5.29
N ARG A 46 1.49 -2.44 4.43
CA ARG A 46 2.92 -2.18 4.59
C ARG A 46 3.23 -1.51 5.93
N LEU A 47 2.49 -0.44 6.27
CA LEU A 47 2.70 0.28 7.52
C LEU A 47 2.33 -0.56 8.75
N ARG A 48 1.27 -1.40 8.65
CA ARG A 48 0.94 -2.36 9.71
C ARG A 48 2.12 -3.30 9.96
N TRP A 49 2.68 -3.85 8.89
CA TRP A 49 3.82 -4.77 8.97
C TRP A 49 5.08 -4.08 9.50
N LEU A 50 5.43 -2.89 8.98
CA LEU A 50 6.56 -2.11 9.46
C LEU A 50 6.52 -1.87 10.95
N GLY A 51 5.37 -1.42 11.47
CA GLY A 51 5.23 -1.19 12.91
C GLY A 51 5.33 -2.47 13.71
N HIS A 52 4.87 -3.61 13.19
CA HIS A 52 5.06 -4.91 13.83
C HIS A 52 6.55 -5.27 13.90
N VAL A 53 7.26 -5.24 12.77
CA VAL A 53 8.69 -5.58 12.68
C VAL A 53 9.55 -4.63 13.50
N TRP A 54 9.21 -3.34 13.58
CA TRP A 54 9.97 -2.39 14.40
C TRP A 54 9.85 -2.66 15.91
N ARG A 55 8.71 -3.22 16.35
CA ARG A 55 8.46 -3.55 17.76
C ARG A 55 9.01 -4.92 18.17
N THR A 56 9.42 -5.77 17.22
CA THR A 56 10.05 -7.04 17.60
C THR A 56 11.46 -6.79 18.15
N PRO A 57 11.96 -7.70 19.01
CA PRO A 57 13.34 -7.61 19.53
C PRO A 57 14.38 -7.46 18.42
N GLU A 58 15.49 -6.79 18.71
CA GLU A 58 16.55 -6.51 17.71
C GLU A 58 17.21 -7.77 17.17
N ASN A 59 17.32 -8.81 17.98
CA ASN A 59 17.84 -10.11 17.59
C ASN A 59 16.84 -10.96 16.77
N ASN A 60 15.61 -10.47 16.56
CA ASN A 60 14.63 -11.20 15.77
C ASN A 60 15.07 -11.22 14.29
N PRO A 61 15.14 -12.40 13.64
CA PRO A 61 15.65 -12.53 12.29
C PRO A 61 14.85 -11.70 11.29
N THR A 62 13.53 -11.58 11.46
CA THR A 62 12.68 -10.75 10.59
C THR A 62 13.07 -9.28 10.66
N ARG A 63 13.35 -8.75 11.85
CA ARG A 63 13.81 -7.36 12.02
C ARG A 63 15.19 -7.16 11.42
N LEU A 64 16.13 -8.07 11.72
CA LEU A 64 17.47 -8.03 11.16
C LEU A 64 17.45 -8.03 9.63
N HIS A 65 16.79 -9.00 9.00
CA HIS A 65 16.74 -9.09 7.54
C HIS A 65 15.98 -7.94 6.88
N THR A 66 14.98 -7.38 7.57
CA THR A 66 14.23 -6.24 7.02
C THR A 66 15.10 -4.99 6.97
N PHE A 67 15.87 -4.69 8.03
CA PHE A 67 16.63 -3.43 8.14
C PHE A 67 18.12 -3.55 7.80
N LYS A 68 18.67 -4.75 7.68
CA LYS A 68 20.06 -4.95 7.28
C LYS A 68 20.24 -4.55 5.82
N ASP A 69 21.26 -3.73 5.55
CA ASP A 69 21.71 -3.52 4.17
C ASP A 69 22.56 -4.73 3.75
N PRO A 70 22.15 -5.51 2.73
CA PRO A 70 22.89 -6.70 2.32
C PRO A 70 24.26 -6.40 1.70
N GLY A 71 24.65 -5.13 1.54
CA GLY A 71 25.89 -4.75 0.86
C GLY A 71 25.87 -5.09 -0.63
N GLY A 72 26.93 -4.70 -1.33
CA GLY A 72 27.13 -4.98 -2.76
C GLY A 72 26.69 -3.88 -3.73
N THR A 73 27.22 -3.95 -4.95
CA THR A 73 26.95 -2.98 -6.02
C THR A 73 25.69 -3.38 -6.80
N ARG A 74 24.77 -2.44 -6.99
CA ARG A 74 23.53 -2.69 -7.75
C ARG A 74 23.82 -2.70 -9.25
N ALA A 75 23.02 -3.44 -10.01
CA ALA A 75 23.09 -3.42 -11.47
C ALA A 75 22.88 -2.00 -12.01
N ARG A 76 23.60 -1.66 -13.09
CA ARG A 76 23.38 -0.42 -13.85
C ARG A 76 21.99 -0.44 -14.49
N GLY A 77 21.22 0.62 -14.36
CA GLY A 77 19.84 0.74 -14.86
C GLY A 77 18.90 1.31 -13.81
N ARG A 78 17.61 0.91 -13.84
CA ARG A 78 16.62 1.23 -12.79
C ARG A 78 16.49 0.04 -11.84
N PRO A 79 17.16 0.03 -10.68
CA PRO A 79 16.93 -0.98 -9.66
C PRO A 79 15.46 -1.00 -9.23
N SER A 80 14.92 -2.18 -8.96
CA SER A 80 13.61 -2.32 -8.32
C SER A 80 13.63 -1.63 -6.96
N THR A 81 12.60 -0.83 -6.67
CA THR A 81 12.46 -0.13 -5.38
C THR A 81 12.31 -1.16 -4.26
N ARG A 82 13.17 -1.13 -3.24
CA ARG A 82 13.09 -2.07 -2.12
C ARG A 82 11.76 -1.87 -1.39
N TRP A 83 11.29 -2.92 -0.70
CA TRP A 83 10.09 -2.81 0.12
C TRP A 83 10.22 -1.70 1.18
N LEU A 84 11.40 -1.56 1.79
CA LEU A 84 11.71 -0.49 2.73
C LEU A 84 11.58 0.90 2.09
N ASP A 85 12.23 1.14 0.95
CA ASP A 85 12.18 2.43 0.25
C ASP A 85 10.73 2.85 -0.06
N ASN A 86 9.90 1.89 -0.52
CA ASN A 86 8.47 2.13 -0.75
C ASN A 86 7.71 2.46 0.54
N THR A 87 8.04 1.79 1.63
CA THR A 87 7.40 1.99 2.93
C THR A 87 7.80 3.33 3.56
N GLU A 88 9.06 3.74 3.42
CA GLU A 88 9.52 5.08 3.83
C GLU A 88 8.84 6.18 3.01
N ASN A 89 8.62 5.94 1.72
CA ASN A 89 7.84 6.85 0.88
C ASN A 89 6.40 6.98 1.38
N ASP A 90 5.76 5.91 1.86
CA ASP A 90 4.43 6.01 2.48
C ASP A 90 4.44 6.88 3.73
N ILE A 91 5.45 6.72 4.58
CA ILE A 91 5.64 7.54 5.79
C ILE A 91 5.78 9.02 5.40
N LYS A 92 6.51 9.31 4.32
CA LYS A 92 6.66 10.68 3.77
C LYS A 92 5.33 11.22 3.24
N ILE A 93 4.56 10.43 2.49
CA ILE A 93 3.21 10.82 2.01
C ILE A 93 2.29 11.19 3.17
N LEU A 94 2.35 10.41 4.26
CA LEU A 94 1.57 10.62 5.48
C LEU A 94 2.16 11.69 6.41
N LYS A 95 3.34 12.24 6.07
CA LYS A 95 4.05 13.27 6.85
C LYS A 95 4.30 12.86 8.30
N ILE A 96 4.54 11.58 8.56
CA ILE A 96 4.79 11.07 9.91
C ILE A 96 6.25 11.33 10.27
N LYS A 97 6.48 12.30 11.16
CA LYS A 97 7.81 12.59 11.73
C LYS A 97 8.16 11.57 12.82
N ASN A 98 9.46 11.26 12.95
CA ASN A 98 10.02 10.38 13.98
C ASN A 98 9.25 9.05 14.10
N TRP A 99 8.95 8.44 12.96
CA TRP A 99 8.05 7.30 12.87
C TRP A 99 8.51 6.11 13.73
N HIS A 100 9.83 5.92 13.92
CA HIS A 100 10.40 4.93 14.84
C HIS A 100 9.83 5.05 16.26
N ARG A 101 9.77 6.26 16.82
CA ARG A 101 9.21 6.49 18.16
C ARG A 101 7.70 6.28 18.19
N VAL A 102 7.01 6.74 17.15
CA VAL A 102 5.56 6.57 17.02
C VAL A 102 5.18 5.10 16.88
N ALA A 103 6.03 4.30 16.23
CA ALA A 103 5.82 2.87 16.01
C ALA A 103 5.89 2.04 17.29
N LEU A 104 6.62 2.50 18.32
CA LEU A 104 6.69 1.80 19.60
C LEU A 104 5.34 1.77 20.31
N ASP A 105 4.58 2.86 20.28
CA ASP A 105 3.20 2.87 20.75
C ASP A 105 2.26 2.28 19.68
N ARG A 106 1.71 1.10 19.97
CA ARG A 106 0.79 0.37 19.08
C ARG A 106 -0.45 1.19 18.73
N LEU A 107 -1.02 1.94 19.69
CA LEU A 107 -2.24 2.72 19.48
C LEU A 107 -1.95 3.95 18.63
N SER A 108 -0.90 4.71 18.96
CA SER A 108 -0.45 5.84 18.14
C SER A 108 -0.09 5.40 16.72
N TRP A 109 0.60 4.27 16.56
CA TRP A 109 0.94 3.75 15.23
C TRP A 109 -0.31 3.38 14.43
N LYS A 110 -1.25 2.64 15.03
CA LYS A 110 -2.50 2.27 14.38
C LYS A 110 -3.24 3.52 13.89
N LYS A 111 -3.42 4.53 14.74
CA LYS A 111 -4.15 5.75 14.41
C LYS A 111 -3.43 6.62 13.38
N ARG A 112 -2.14 6.91 13.59
CA ARG A 112 -1.38 7.90 12.79
C ARG A 112 -0.83 7.35 11.49
N ALA A 113 -0.59 6.03 11.40
CA ALA A 113 -0.05 5.40 10.21
C ALA A 113 -1.09 4.53 9.50
N VAL A 114 -1.62 3.50 10.16
CA VAL A 114 -2.46 2.48 9.49
C VAL A 114 -3.81 3.04 9.07
N GLU A 115 -4.54 3.68 9.98
CA GLU A 115 -5.86 4.26 9.66
C GLU A 115 -5.71 5.48 8.75
N ALA A 116 -4.71 6.33 8.97
CA ALA A 116 -4.41 7.46 8.08
C ALA A 116 -4.10 7.02 6.64
N ALA A 117 -3.44 5.87 6.45
CA ALA A 117 -3.15 5.32 5.13
C ALA A 117 -4.40 4.86 4.38
N LYS A 118 -5.39 4.33 5.10
CA LYS A 118 -6.66 3.88 4.51
C LYS A 118 -7.46 5.05 3.91
N THR A 119 -7.31 6.25 4.46
CA THR A 119 -8.03 7.44 4.00
C THR A 119 -7.18 8.33 3.08
N CYS A 120 -5.91 7.98 2.85
CA CYS A 120 -5.00 8.83 2.09
C CYS A 120 -5.16 8.64 0.58
N ASN A 121 -5.77 9.63 -0.07
CA ASN A 121 -5.91 9.70 -1.53
C ASN A 121 -4.68 10.27 -2.25
N ARG A 122 -3.64 10.70 -1.52
CA ARG A 122 -2.43 11.23 -2.16
C ARG A 122 -1.65 10.10 -2.83
N LEU A 123 -1.44 10.25 -4.13
CA LEU A 123 -0.40 9.54 -4.87
C LEU A 123 0.86 10.41 -4.82
N LEU A 124 2.04 9.80 -4.75
CA LEU A 124 3.28 10.53 -5.03
C LEU A 124 3.18 11.03 -6.47
N ARG A 125 3.35 12.35 -6.65
CA ARG A 125 3.69 12.88 -7.97
C ARG A 125 5.09 12.35 -8.28
N SER A 126 5.16 11.44 -9.24
CA SER A 126 6.42 10.95 -9.81
C SER A 126 7.10 12.04 -10.62
#